data_AF-A0A9X1PWY6-F1
#
_entry.id   AF-A0A9X1PWY6-F1
#
_cell.length_a   1.000
_cell.length_b   1.000
_cell.length_c   1.000
_cell.angle_alpha   90.00
_cell.angle_beta   90.00
_cell.angle_gamma   90.00
#
_symmetry.space_group_name_H-M   'P 1'
#
loop_
_entity.id
_entity.type
_entity.pdbx_description
1 polymer ?
#
loop_
_entity_poly.entity_id
_entity_poly.type
_entity_poly.pdbx_seq_one_letter_code
_entity_poly.pdbx_strand_id
1 'polypeptide(L)'
;MRAAPALAVVLLTLVACQSQAAEAPADATAEPSGVVTWAASADRMADGVAGRGYRLVVRTSVGGTGVRVRLSNAFGDRPLTLDSVYAGIQKQGAELRPGSNRRMTFGGAHTVTVPAGATVWSDPLPGRLPAATNLVVSLHSPDAGGPASGHWMALQSSYATQGDHTAEESGAAWTIPTGSWFYLDAVSVRAPTGTGAVAALGDSITDGWQSTADLNRRWPDYLARRLQRTDTAVKGVANEGIAGNKVLADGPGQSALNRLERDVLTQPGIRTVFLFQGVNDIKAHTGVTADDLITGYREIVRRAHAAGKCVVGATVGPFKGWHEWDPAAEAVRQEVNGFIRDGGLFDAVTDFDRVLRSPYDPARMLPALDGGDHIHPNDKGMQAMADAVDLTALECDTGR
;
A
#
# COMPACT_ATOMS: atom_id res chain seq x y z
N MET A 1 28.06 83.02 -11.21
CA MET A 1 27.66 82.45 -12.51
C MET A 1 27.72 80.94 -12.35
N ARG A 2 26.57 80.27 -12.46
CA ARG A 2 26.38 78.85 -12.10
C ARG A 2 26.84 77.96 -13.25
N ALA A 3 27.64 76.95 -12.92
CA ALA A 3 28.10 75.87 -13.79
C ALA A 3 27.08 74.73 -13.86
N ALA A 4 27.23 73.89 -14.89
CA ALA A 4 26.29 72.92 -15.49
C ALA A 4 25.68 71.84 -14.58
N PRO A 5 24.79 71.00 -15.14
CA PRO A 5 25.28 69.63 -15.36
C PRO A 5 24.92 69.04 -16.74
N ALA A 6 25.87 68.25 -17.24
CA ALA A 6 25.74 67.37 -18.39
C ALA A 6 25.02 66.07 -17.99
N LEU A 7 24.13 65.59 -18.86
CA LEU A 7 23.44 64.31 -18.75
C LEU A 7 24.44 63.16 -19.00
N ALA A 8 24.69 62.33 -17.99
CA ALA A 8 25.40 61.07 -18.14
C ALA A 8 24.39 59.94 -18.40
N VAL A 9 24.47 59.32 -19.57
CA VAL A 9 23.75 58.09 -19.91
C VAL A 9 24.53 56.91 -19.34
N VAL A 10 23.98 56.22 -18.35
CA VAL A 10 24.52 54.97 -17.82
C VAL A 10 24.01 53.82 -18.68
N LEU A 11 24.87 53.22 -19.50
CA LEU A 11 24.60 51.91 -20.11
C LEU A 11 24.69 50.83 -19.02
N LEU A 12 23.55 50.25 -18.63
CA LEU A 12 23.53 49.00 -17.88
C LEU A 12 23.85 47.84 -18.85
N THR A 13 25.04 47.27 -18.74
CA THR A 13 25.36 45.96 -19.32
C THR A 13 24.66 44.87 -18.52
N LEU A 14 23.60 44.30 -19.07
CA LEU A 14 22.98 43.06 -18.58
C LEU A 14 23.96 41.91 -18.77
N VAL A 15 24.63 41.49 -17.69
CA VAL A 15 25.33 40.22 -17.65
C VAL A 15 24.27 39.13 -17.54
N ALA A 16 24.00 38.45 -18.66
CA ALA A 16 23.19 37.25 -18.66
C ALA A 16 23.98 36.14 -17.93
N CYS A 17 23.66 35.89 -16.66
CA CYS A 17 24.03 34.64 -16.00
C CYS A 17 23.29 33.52 -16.72
N GLN A 18 23.96 32.85 -17.66
CA GLN A 18 23.51 31.55 -18.11
C GLN A 18 23.67 30.59 -16.93
N SER A 19 22.55 30.30 -16.25
CA SER A 19 22.46 29.17 -15.34
C SER A 19 22.71 27.92 -16.18
N GLN A 20 23.91 27.33 -16.07
CA GLN A 20 24.09 25.93 -16.44
C GLN A 20 23.11 25.15 -15.57
N ALA A 21 22.06 24.63 -16.20
CA ALA A 21 21.21 23.64 -15.57
C ALA A 21 22.16 22.51 -15.14
N ALA A 22 22.25 22.28 -13.84
CA ALA A 22 22.90 21.08 -13.34
C ALA A 22 22.17 19.90 -13.98
N GLU A 23 22.89 19.12 -14.78
CA GLU A 23 22.39 17.83 -15.25
C GLU A 23 21.98 17.04 -14.01
N ALA A 24 20.68 16.72 -13.94
CA ALA A 24 20.18 15.77 -12.96
C ALA A 24 21.00 14.48 -13.10
N PRO A 25 21.44 13.86 -11.99
CA PRO A 25 22.15 12.59 -12.09
C PRO A 25 21.25 11.60 -12.83
N ALA A 26 21.75 11.13 -13.96
CA ALA A 26 21.14 10.04 -14.71
C ALA A 26 21.17 8.76 -13.86
N ASP A 27 20.09 8.00 -13.97
CA ASP A 27 19.80 6.67 -13.39
C ASP A 27 19.39 6.58 -11.91
N ALA A 28 18.08 6.75 -11.69
CA ALA A 28 17.32 5.99 -10.69
C ALA A 28 16.00 5.41 -11.26
N THR A 29 15.91 5.25 -12.59
CA THR A 29 14.69 4.80 -13.31
C THR A 29 14.83 3.39 -13.90
N ALA A 30 15.70 2.55 -13.34
CA ALA A 30 15.61 1.12 -13.64
C ALA A 30 14.30 0.61 -13.01
N GLU A 31 13.34 0.22 -13.86
CA GLU A 31 12.14 -0.55 -13.49
C GLU A 31 12.49 -1.51 -12.34
N PRO A 32 11.83 -1.42 -11.18
CA PRO A 32 12.24 -2.20 -10.02
C PRO A 32 12.18 -3.69 -10.37
N SER A 33 13.36 -4.29 -10.57
CA SER A 33 13.46 -5.72 -10.84
C SER A 33 12.94 -6.50 -9.61
N GLY A 34 11.99 -7.40 -9.79
CA GLY A 34 11.53 -8.29 -8.73
C GLY A 34 10.02 -8.45 -8.68
N VAL A 35 9.56 -8.99 -7.55
CA VAL A 35 8.16 -9.22 -7.24
C VAL A 35 7.90 -8.67 -5.85
N VAL A 36 6.86 -7.84 -5.70
CA VAL A 36 6.41 -7.37 -4.39
C VAL A 36 5.99 -8.55 -3.52
N THR A 37 6.50 -8.59 -2.30
CA THR A 37 6.19 -9.63 -1.32
C THR A 37 5.37 -9.10 -0.14
N TRP A 38 5.37 -7.79 0.05
CA TRP A 38 4.51 -7.09 0.98
C TRP A 38 4.41 -5.64 0.50
N ALA A 39 3.24 -5.04 0.66
CA ALA A 39 3.06 -3.61 0.52
C ALA A 39 1.84 -3.16 1.34
N ALA A 40 1.84 -1.89 1.70
CA ALA A 40 0.75 -1.20 2.36
C ALA A 40 0.68 0.21 1.80
N SER A 41 -0.54 0.66 1.47
CA SER A 41 -0.73 1.97 0.88
C SER A 41 -0.39 3.09 1.85
N ALA A 42 0.27 4.13 1.34
CA ALA A 42 0.59 5.28 2.14
C ALA A 42 -0.64 6.17 2.41
N ASP A 43 -0.80 6.54 3.68
CA ASP A 43 -1.66 7.55 4.25
C ASP A 43 -0.84 8.76 4.69
N ARG A 44 -1.54 9.90 4.80
CA ARG A 44 -1.03 11.06 5.52
C ARG A 44 -1.16 10.82 7.02
N MET A 45 -0.02 10.71 7.69
CA MET A 45 0.06 10.51 9.14
C MET A 45 0.16 11.84 9.89
N ALA A 46 0.27 11.76 11.21
CA ALA A 46 0.71 12.88 12.04
C ALA A 46 2.13 13.34 11.67
N ASP A 47 2.56 14.46 12.25
CA ASP A 47 3.88 15.01 11.94
C ASP A 47 5.01 14.03 12.30
N GLY A 48 6.02 14.00 11.43
CA GLY A 48 7.28 13.31 11.67
C GLY A 48 8.00 13.86 12.90
N VAL A 49 8.77 13.00 13.56
CA VAL A 49 9.50 13.35 14.78
C VAL A 49 11.00 13.24 14.53
N ALA A 50 11.73 14.33 14.74
CA ALA A 50 13.17 14.38 14.59
C ALA A 50 13.88 13.44 15.58
N GLY A 51 14.95 12.79 15.11
CA GLY A 51 15.72 11.82 15.87
C GLY A 51 14.93 10.56 16.25
N ARG A 52 13.86 10.24 15.51
CA ARG A 52 13.00 9.07 15.79
C ARG A 52 13.48 7.86 15.01
N GLY A 53 13.63 6.74 15.72
CA GLY A 53 13.77 5.42 15.14
C GLY A 53 12.43 4.69 15.10
N TYR A 54 12.17 3.93 14.03
CA TYR A 54 11.04 3.02 13.90
C TYR A 54 11.55 1.60 13.58
N ARG A 55 10.88 0.58 14.11
CA ARG A 55 11.13 -0.84 13.88
C ARG A 55 9.82 -1.51 13.49
N LEU A 56 9.69 -1.77 12.20
CA LEU A 56 8.46 -2.10 11.51
C LEU A 56 8.44 -3.57 11.16
N VAL A 57 7.48 -4.31 11.70
CA VAL A 57 7.32 -5.75 11.40
C VAL A 57 6.34 -5.89 10.24
N VAL A 58 6.74 -6.62 9.19
CA VAL A 58 5.90 -6.90 8.02
C VAL A 58 5.89 -8.39 7.69
N ARG A 59 4.73 -8.92 7.29
CA ARG A 59 4.57 -10.32 6.89
C ARG A 59 4.72 -10.44 5.38
N THR A 60 5.86 -10.99 4.96
CA THR A 60 6.14 -11.24 3.54
C THR A 60 5.35 -12.45 3.01
N SER A 61 4.99 -12.42 1.73
CA SER A 61 4.25 -13.48 1.04
C SER A 61 5.23 -14.40 0.30
N VAL A 62 5.75 -13.98 -0.86
CA VAL A 62 6.72 -14.72 -1.68
C VAL A 62 8.16 -14.57 -1.18
N GLY A 63 8.90 -15.67 -1.18
CA GLY A 63 10.33 -15.68 -0.86
C GLY A 63 11.20 -15.41 -2.09
N GLY A 64 12.47 -15.08 -1.86
CA GLY A 64 13.41 -14.79 -2.93
C GLY A 64 14.78 -14.35 -2.42
N THR A 65 15.56 -13.74 -3.29
CA THR A 65 16.84 -13.10 -2.94
C THR A 65 16.76 -11.59 -3.18
N GLY A 66 17.79 -10.83 -2.80
CA GLY A 66 17.87 -9.42 -3.16
C GLY A 66 16.71 -8.60 -2.60
N VAL A 67 16.43 -8.74 -1.30
CA VAL A 67 15.35 -7.98 -0.63
C VAL A 67 15.58 -6.49 -0.84
N ARG A 68 14.56 -5.77 -1.28
CA ARG A 68 14.54 -4.30 -1.38
C ARG A 68 13.36 -3.76 -0.60
N VAL A 69 13.52 -2.57 -0.04
CA VAL A 69 12.42 -1.81 0.57
C VAL A 69 12.17 -0.54 -0.22
N ARG A 70 10.91 -0.10 -0.30
CA ARG A 70 10.54 1.20 -0.80
C ARG A 70 10.19 2.11 0.36
N LEU A 71 10.87 3.24 0.42
CA LEU A 71 10.68 4.26 1.41
C LEU A 71 9.87 5.40 0.78
N SER A 72 8.89 5.93 1.51
CA SER A 72 7.90 6.86 0.99
C SER A 72 7.87 8.15 1.77
N ASN A 73 7.88 9.25 1.02
CA ASN A 73 7.62 10.61 1.49
C ASN A 73 6.46 11.24 0.68
N ALA A 74 5.50 10.42 0.26
CA ALA A 74 4.40 10.79 -0.63
C ALA A 74 3.54 11.97 -0.13
N PHE A 75 3.41 12.14 1.19
CA PHE A 75 2.62 13.18 1.84
C PHE A 75 3.45 14.23 2.56
N GLY A 76 4.78 14.10 2.57
CA GLY A 76 5.66 15.09 3.18
C GLY A 76 5.71 16.36 2.35
N ASP A 77 5.85 17.50 3.04
CA ASP A 77 5.98 18.83 2.44
C ASP A 77 7.44 19.31 2.34
N ARG A 78 8.39 18.43 2.69
CA ARG A 78 9.83 18.68 2.68
C ARG A 78 10.62 17.38 2.50
N PRO A 79 11.92 17.46 2.15
CA PRO A 79 12.77 16.28 2.07
C PRO A 79 12.85 15.53 3.41
N LEU A 80 12.80 14.21 3.34
CA LEU A 80 12.97 13.30 4.48
C LEU A 80 14.35 12.66 4.41
N THR A 81 15.21 12.87 5.41
CA THR A 81 16.50 12.17 5.49
C THR A 81 16.36 10.90 6.33
N LEU A 82 16.86 9.79 5.80
CA LEU A 82 16.99 8.52 6.52
C LEU A 82 18.46 8.12 6.51
N ASP A 83 19.12 8.24 7.66
CA ASP A 83 20.57 8.06 7.82
C ASP A 83 20.96 6.64 8.29
N SER A 84 19.97 5.85 8.70
CA SER A 84 20.14 4.48 9.15
C SER A 84 18.93 3.64 8.79
N VAL A 85 19.13 2.64 7.93
CA VAL A 85 18.08 1.68 7.52
C VAL A 85 18.65 0.27 7.57
N TYR A 86 17.93 -0.64 8.23
CA TYR A 86 18.30 -2.03 8.40
C TYR A 86 17.11 -2.95 8.14
N ALA A 87 17.38 -4.17 7.70
CA ALA A 87 16.39 -5.23 7.65
C ALA A 87 16.91 -6.51 8.31
N GLY A 88 16.08 -7.16 9.11
CA GLY A 88 16.39 -8.40 9.81
C GLY A 88 15.17 -9.30 9.97
N ILE A 89 15.35 -10.46 10.60
CA ILE A 89 14.29 -11.46 10.78
C ILE A 89 13.78 -11.40 12.21
N GLN A 90 12.47 -11.31 12.40
CA GLN A 90 11.89 -11.28 13.73
C GLN A 90 12.20 -12.59 14.50
N LYS A 91 12.60 -12.43 15.76
CA LYS A 91 12.62 -13.52 16.74
C LYS A 91 11.34 -13.49 17.59
N GLN A 92 11.10 -12.37 18.27
CA GLN A 92 9.91 -12.12 19.10
C GLN A 92 9.78 -10.62 19.38
N GLY A 93 8.56 -10.07 19.35
CA GLY A 93 8.36 -8.62 19.55
C GLY A 93 9.29 -7.78 18.69
N ALA A 94 10.06 -6.88 19.31
CA ALA A 94 11.08 -6.05 18.64
C ALA A 94 12.46 -6.73 18.48
N GLU A 95 12.66 -7.91 19.06
CA GLU A 95 13.92 -8.65 19.02
C GLU A 95 14.10 -9.36 17.66
N LEU A 96 15.30 -9.27 17.11
CA LEU A 96 15.69 -9.90 15.85
C LEU A 96 16.44 -11.22 16.11
N ARG A 97 16.45 -12.10 15.12
CA ARG A 97 17.29 -13.31 15.17
C ARG A 97 18.77 -12.90 15.12
N PRO A 98 19.63 -13.49 15.96
CA PRO A 98 21.05 -13.17 15.97
C PRO A 98 21.71 -13.30 14.60
N GLY A 99 22.47 -12.28 14.20
CA GLY A 99 23.17 -12.21 12.94
C GLY A 99 22.28 -12.05 11.71
N SER A 100 20.98 -11.74 11.87
CA SER A 100 20.06 -11.53 10.75
C SER A 100 19.94 -10.07 10.32
N ASN A 101 20.28 -9.12 11.19
CA ASN A 101 20.13 -7.70 10.88
C ASN A 101 21.21 -7.25 9.89
N ARG A 102 20.80 -6.59 8.81
CA ARG A 102 21.67 -6.15 7.72
C ARG A 102 21.37 -4.71 7.35
N ARG A 103 22.42 -3.90 7.26
CA ARG A 103 22.32 -2.49 6.85
C ARG A 103 21.94 -2.42 5.37
N MET A 104 21.00 -1.55 5.05
CA MET A 104 20.58 -1.26 3.68
C MET A 104 21.43 -0.14 3.06
N THR A 105 21.40 -0.06 1.74
CA THR A 105 22.09 0.98 0.95
C THR A 105 21.15 1.53 -0.12
N PHE A 106 21.45 2.73 -0.61
CA PHE A 106 20.70 3.44 -1.65
C PHE A 106 21.71 4.04 -2.62
N GLY A 107 21.88 3.45 -3.80
CA GLY A 107 22.96 3.83 -4.71
C GLY A 107 24.35 3.66 -4.09
N GLY A 108 24.52 2.66 -3.22
CA GLY A 108 25.73 2.39 -2.45
C GLY A 108 25.90 3.25 -1.18
N ALA A 109 25.10 4.31 -1.00
CA ALA A 109 25.15 5.16 0.19
C ALA A 109 24.33 4.56 1.34
N HIS A 110 24.73 4.84 2.58
CA HIS A 110 23.99 4.42 3.77
C HIS A 110 22.92 5.41 4.23
N THR A 111 22.91 6.61 3.64
CA THR A 111 21.96 7.67 3.90
C THR A 111 21.23 7.99 2.61
N VAL A 112 19.93 8.25 2.71
CA VAL A 112 19.11 8.66 1.57
C VAL A 112 18.24 9.84 1.99
N THR A 113 18.08 10.80 1.08
CA THR A 113 17.12 11.89 1.23
C THR A 113 16.01 11.69 0.21
N VAL A 114 14.78 11.48 0.68
CA VAL A 114 13.60 11.29 -0.15
C VAL A 114 12.93 12.65 -0.36
N PRO A 115 12.85 13.19 -1.59
CA PRO A 115 12.14 14.44 -1.85
C PRO A 115 10.68 14.40 -1.40
N ALA A 116 10.10 15.58 -1.15
CA ALA A 116 8.66 15.71 -0.89
C ALA A 116 7.85 15.10 -2.05
N GLY A 117 6.83 14.29 -1.73
CA GLY A 117 5.99 13.62 -2.72
C GLY A 117 6.62 12.42 -3.42
N ALA A 118 7.85 12.04 -3.09
CA ALA A 118 8.59 11.00 -3.78
C ALA A 118 8.68 9.68 -2.99
N THR A 119 9.14 8.64 -3.68
CA THR A 119 9.54 7.34 -3.09
C THR A 119 10.94 6.97 -3.56
N VAL A 120 11.61 6.07 -2.83
CA VAL A 120 12.92 5.53 -3.23
C VAL A 120 13.02 4.04 -2.89
N TRP A 121 13.58 3.26 -3.80
CA TRP A 121 13.93 1.86 -3.54
C TRP A 121 15.36 1.75 -3.05
N SER A 122 15.59 0.88 -2.05
CA SER A 122 16.94 0.50 -1.65
C SER A 122 17.67 -0.30 -2.73
N ASP A 123 18.97 -0.45 -2.58
CA ASP A 123 19.75 -1.49 -3.24
C ASP A 123 19.31 -2.89 -2.72
N PRO A 124 19.54 -3.98 -3.49
CA PRO A 124 19.20 -5.33 -3.06
C PRO A 124 20.11 -5.82 -1.92
N LEU A 125 19.51 -6.32 -0.84
CA LEU A 125 20.24 -6.98 0.24
C LEU A 125 20.73 -8.38 -0.16
N PRO A 126 21.96 -8.76 0.16
CA PRO A 126 22.46 -10.11 -0.08
C PRO A 126 21.76 -11.12 0.83
N GLY A 127 21.57 -12.33 0.30
CA GLY A 127 20.97 -13.45 1.02
C GLY A 127 19.60 -13.87 0.49
N ARG A 128 19.01 -14.85 1.16
CA ARG A 128 17.71 -15.43 0.82
C ARG A 128 16.70 -15.14 1.91
N LEU A 129 15.53 -14.65 1.52
CA LEU A 129 14.36 -14.50 2.37
C LEU A 129 13.40 -15.66 2.08
N PRO A 130 13.09 -16.52 3.05
CA PRO A 130 12.02 -17.51 2.91
C PRO A 130 10.66 -16.84 2.72
N ALA A 131 9.74 -17.52 2.03
CA ALA A 131 8.34 -17.11 1.96
C ALA A 131 7.71 -17.08 3.36
N ALA A 132 6.65 -16.30 3.56
CA ALA A 132 5.92 -16.22 4.82
C ALA A 132 6.82 -15.85 6.03
N THR A 133 7.69 -14.85 5.86
CA THR A 133 8.62 -14.40 6.89
C THR A 133 8.17 -13.08 7.51
N ASN A 134 8.31 -12.96 8.84
CA ASN A 134 8.23 -11.67 9.52
C ASN A 134 9.56 -10.94 9.34
N LEU A 135 9.61 -10.11 8.30
CA LEU A 135 10.72 -9.20 8.06
C LEU A 135 10.56 -8.00 8.98
N VAL A 136 11.65 -7.53 9.56
CA VAL A 136 11.66 -6.33 10.39
C VAL A 136 12.54 -5.29 9.72
N VAL A 137 11.96 -4.16 9.37
CA VAL A 137 12.67 -3.01 8.79
C VAL A 137 12.81 -1.95 9.86
N SER A 138 14.05 -1.60 10.20
CA SER A 138 14.34 -0.51 11.15
C SER A 138 14.84 0.70 10.38
N LEU A 139 14.32 1.89 10.67
CA LEU A 139 14.73 3.15 10.04
C LEU A 139 14.86 4.25 11.08
N HIS A 140 15.79 5.17 10.88
CA HIS A 140 15.98 6.35 11.71
C HIS A 140 16.03 7.59 10.82
N SER A 141 15.40 8.67 11.30
CA SER A 141 15.49 9.98 10.69
C SER A 141 15.99 11.01 11.71
N PRO A 142 17.08 11.74 11.41
CA PRO A 142 17.59 12.77 12.30
C PRO A 142 16.70 14.02 12.32
N ASP A 143 15.98 14.28 11.23
CA ASP A 143 15.37 15.58 10.92
C ASP A 143 13.90 15.49 10.48
N ALA A 144 13.26 14.30 10.53
CA ALA A 144 11.86 14.13 10.17
C ALA A 144 10.96 15.20 10.82
N GLY A 145 10.12 15.81 10.00
CA GLY A 145 9.16 16.83 10.40
C GLY A 145 8.19 17.13 9.27
N GLY A 146 7.14 17.90 9.57
CA GLY A 146 5.99 18.03 8.67
C GLY A 146 5.18 16.73 8.61
N PRO A 147 4.15 16.64 7.76
CA PRO A 147 3.28 15.47 7.71
C PRO A 147 4.07 14.21 7.34
N ALA A 148 4.02 13.18 8.18
CA ALA A 148 4.67 11.92 7.85
C ALA A 148 3.85 11.15 6.80
N SER A 149 4.55 10.33 6.02
CA SER A 149 3.93 9.28 5.20
C SER A 149 4.01 7.96 5.96
N GLY A 150 2.98 7.15 5.90
CA GLY A 150 2.97 5.85 6.55
C GLY A 150 1.67 5.12 6.30
N HIS A 151 1.34 4.13 7.11
CA HIS A 151 0.08 3.42 7.04
C HIS A 151 -0.43 3.23 8.47
N TRP A 152 -1.61 3.79 8.78
CA TRP A 152 -2.00 3.96 10.18
C TRP A 152 -2.50 2.67 10.83
N MET A 153 -3.11 1.75 10.06
CA MET A 153 -3.73 0.52 10.55
C MET A 153 -2.94 -0.74 10.19
N ALA A 154 -1.76 -0.92 10.78
CA ALA A 154 -0.91 -2.07 10.44
C ALA A 154 -1.48 -3.44 10.87
N LEU A 155 -2.36 -3.49 11.89
CA LEU A 155 -2.79 -4.72 12.60
C LEU A 155 -1.63 -5.67 12.94
N GLN A 156 -0.46 -5.08 13.15
CA GLN A 156 0.82 -5.72 13.36
C GLN A 156 1.62 -4.84 14.31
N SER A 157 2.01 -5.40 15.44
CA SER A 157 2.81 -4.70 16.44
C SER A 157 4.16 -4.31 15.85
N SER A 158 4.43 -3.01 15.88
CA SER A 158 5.70 -2.38 15.52
C SER A 158 6.14 -1.46 16.66
N TYR A 159 7.32 -0.86 16.55
CA TYR A 159 7.92 -0.13 17.65
C TYR A 159 8.61 1.15 17.19
N ALA A 160 8.77 2.08 18.12
CA ALA A 160 9.53 3.30 17.94
C ALA A 160 10.44 3.55 19.14
N THR A 161 11.44 4.40 18.95
CA THR A 161 12.40 4.82 19.98
C THR A 161 13.01 6.17 19.64
N GLN A 162 13.65 6.84 20.60
CA GLN A 162 14.45 8.02 20.34
C GLN A 162 15.91 7.63 20.07
N GLY A 163 16.54 8.25 19.08
CA GLY A 163 17.91 7.95 18.66
C GLY A 163 18.01 6.77 17.70
N ASP A 164 19.21 6.56 17.15
CA ASP A 164 19.49 5.45 16.24
C ASP A 164 19.85 4.16 17.01
N HIS A 165 18.87 3.26 17.09
CA HIS A 165 19.05 1.89 17.58
C HIS A 165 18.84 0.84 16.46
N THR A 166 18.85 1.26 15.19
CA THR A 166 18.43 0.41 14.05
C THR A 166 19.34 -0.79 13.83
N ALA A 167 20.63 -0.67 14.17
CA ALA A 167 21.62 -1.74 14.08
C ALA A 167 21.45 -2.84 15.16
N GLU A 168 20.80 -2.52 16.28
CA GLU A 168 20.72 -3.41 17.44
C GLU A 168 19.72 -4.55 17.22
N GLU A 169 20.13 -5.80 17.47
CA GLU A 169 19.22 -6.95 17.36
C GLU A 169 18.32 -7.10 18.59
N SER A 170 18.70 -6.50 19.73
CA SER A 170 17.89 -6.46 20.94
C SER A 170 16.61 -5.66 20.74
N GLY A 171 15.54 -6.09 21.40
CA GLY A 171 14.30 -5.32 21.49
C GLY A 171 14.31 -4.23 22.57
N ALA A 172 15.35 -4.16 23.40
CA ALA A 172 15.32 -3.37 24.65
C ALA A 172 15.15 -1.86 24.46
N ALA A 173 15.73 -1.29 23.39
CA ALA A 173 15.61 0.13 23.09
C ALA A 173 14.25 0.52 22.49
N TRP A 174 13.45 -0.45 22.03
CA TRP A 174 12.22 -0.25 21.29
C TRP A 174 11.00 -0.18 22.20
N THR A 175 10.92 0.88 23.00
CA THR A 175 10.01 0.99 24.15
C THR A 175 8.64 1.58 23.83
N ILE A 176 8.46 2.18 22.66
CA ILE A 176 7.19 2.83 22.26
C ILE A 176 6.47 1.91 21.26
N PRO A 177 5.42 1.17 21.66
CA PRO A 177 4.65 0.37 20.72
C PRO A 177 3.88 1.26 19.74
N THR A 178 3.74 0.81 18.50
CA THR A 178 2.90 1.44 17.48
C THR A 178 2.19 0.39 16.63
N GLY A 179 0.96 0.69 16.26
CA GLY A 179 0.17 -0.11 15.31
C GLY A 179 0.23 0.43 13.89
N SER A 180 1.27 1.20 13.54
CA SER A 180 1.40 1.85 12.24
C SER A 180 2.76 1.56 11.60
N TRP A 181 2.83 1.61 10.27
CA TRP A 181 4.08 1.54 9.51
C TRP A 181 4.47 2.92 9.01
N PHE A 182 5.54 3.50 9.54
CA PHE A 182 6.00 4.84 9.12
C PHE A 182 7.01 4.73 7.98
N TYR A 183 6.85 5.54 6.93
CA TYR A 183 7.78 5.70 5.81
C TYR A 183 8.13 4.45 4.97
N LEU A 184 7.59 3.27 5.29
CA LEU A 184 7.78 2.03 4.54
C LEU A 184 6.46 1.66 3.86
N ASP A 185 6.44 1.55 2.53
CA ASP A 185 5.22 1.23 1.78
C ASP A 185 5.33 -0.05 0.93
N ALA A 186 6.54 -0.56 0.66
CA ALA A 186 6.69 -1.83 -0.05
C ALA A 186 7.98 -2.60 0.28
N VAL A 187 7.93 -3.91 0.09
CA VAL A 187 9.07 -4.83 0.10
C VAL A 187 9.00 -5.71 -1.14
N SER A 188 10.12 -5.83 -1.87
CA SER A 188 10.23 -6.69 -3.05
C SER A 188 11.41 -7.66 -2.94
N VAL A 189 11.32 -8.76 -3.69
CA VAL A 189 12.37 -9.79 -3.79
C VAL A 189 12.56 -10.21 -5.24
N ARG A 190 13.74 -10.74 -5.56
CA ARG A 190 13.98 -11.52 -6.78
C ARG A 190 13.50 -12.95 -6.55
N ALA A 191 12.30 -13.24 -7.04
CA ALA A 191 11.70 -14.57 -7.06
C ALA A 191 12.11 -15.34 -8.35
N PRO A 192 11.84 -16.66 -8.45
CA PRO A 192 12.06 -17.40 -9.69
C PRO A 192 11.38 -16.74 -10.90
N THR A 193 11.99 -16.86 -12.08
CA THR A 193 11.45 -16.30 -13.33
C THR A 193 10.01 -16.71 -13.54
N GLY A 194 9.18 -15.76 -14.00
CA GLY A 194 7.76 -16.01 -14.22
C GLY A 194 6.91 -15.88 -12.96
N THR A 195 7.48 -15.67 -11.77
CA THR A 195 6.71 -15.34 -10.57
C THR A 195 6.12 -13.93 -10.69
N GLY A 196 4.84 -13.77 -10.32
CA GLY A 196 4.14 -12.50 -10.25
C GLY A 196 3.47 -12.28 -8.90
N ALA A 197 2.73 -11.18 -8.80
CA ALA A 197 2.00 -10.75 -7.61
C ALA A 197 0.61 -10.20 -7.95
N VAL A 198 -0.25 -10.18 -6.94
CA VAL A 198 -1.56 -9.53 -6.95
C VAL A 198 -1.57 -8.37 -5.96
N ALA A 199 -2.18 -7.25 -6.35
CA ALA A 199 -2.43 -6.12 -5.46
C ALA A 199 -3.91 -6.08 -5.09
N ALA A 200 -4.22 -6.20 -3.80
CA ALA A 200 -5.56 -6.04 -3.28
C ALA A 200 -5.85 -4.55 -3.03
N LEU A 201 -6.41 -3.87 -4.04
CA LEU A 201 -6.79 -2.46 -3.95
C LEU A 201 -8.15 -2.36 -3.25
N GLY A 202 -8.14 -1.83 -2.03
CA GLY A 202 -9.27 -1.99 -1.13
C GLY A 202 -9.50 -0.88 -0.11
N ASP A 203 -10.56 -1.07 0.69
CA ASP A 203 -10.89 -0.22 1.84
C ASP A 203 -10.59 -0.91 3.18
N SER A 204 -11.29 -0.54 4.27
CA SER A 204 -11.09 -1.09 5.62
C SER A 204 -11.24 -2.60 5.70
N ILE A 205 -12.07 -3.20 4.85
CA ILE A 205 -12.27 -4.65 4.84
C ILE A 205 -11.01 -5.35 4.29
N THR A 206 -10.36 -4.75 3.29
CA THR A 206 -9.11 -5.27 2.73
C THR A 206 -7.90 -4.96 3.60
N ASP A 207 -7.88 -3.75 4.15
CA ASP A 207 -6.88 -3.30 5.12
C ASP A 207 -6.85 -4.24 6.34
N GLY A 208 -8.03 -4.69 6.78
CA GLY A 208 -8.18 -5.83 7.69
C GLY A 208 -8.97 -5.57 8.95
N TRP A 209 -9.74 -4.48 9.01
CA TRP A 209 -10.49 -4.08 10.20
C TRP A 209 -11.27 -5.26 10.80
N GLN A 210 -11.23 -5.39 12.13
CA GLN A 210 -11.77 -6.53 12.92
C GLN A 210 -11.11 -7.90 12.73
N SER A 211 -10.06 -8.03 11.93
CA SER A 211 -9.17 -9.18 12.06
C SER A 211 -8.29 -9.07 13.31
N THR A 212 -7.94 -10.22 13.89
CA THR A 212 -7.13 -10.27 15.10
C THR A 212 -5.68 -9.82 14.80
N ALA A 213 -5.25 -8.75 15.45
CA ALA A 213 -3.89 -8.20 15.33
C ALA A 213 -2.81 -9.26 15.60
N ASP A 214 -1.65 -9.11 14.94
CA ASP A 214 -0.47 -9.99 15.02
C ASP A 214 -0.67 -11.44 14.56
N LEU A 215 -1.88 -11.85 14.17
CA LEU A 215 -2.16 -13.21 13.69
C LEU A 215 -2.16 -13.33 12.16
N ASN A 216 -2.00 -12.22 11.43
CA ASN A 216 -2.02 -12.19 9.96
C ASN A 216 -3.27 -12.87 9.40
N ARG A 217 -4.45 -12.45 9.88
CA ARG A 217 -5.76 -13.02 9.56
C ARG A 217 -6.62 -12.13 8.67
N ARG A 218 -5.99 -11.19 7.96
CA ARG A 218 -6.64 -10.41 6.92
C ARG A 218 -6.88 -11.30 5.71
N TRP A 219 -7.90 -11.02 4.89
CA TRP A 219 -8.14 -11.85 3.71
C TRP A 219 -6.94 -11.89 2.73
N PRO A 220 -6.14 -10.81 2.54
CA PRO A 220 -4.93 -10.89 1.72
C PRO A 220 -3.84 -11.79 2.32
N ASP A 221 -3.75 -11.90 3.66
CA ASP A 221 -2.83 -12.83 4.32
C ASP A 221 -3.24 -14.29 4.13
N TYR A 222 -4.55 -14.58 4.21
CA TYR A 222 -5.08 -15.91 3.89
C TYR A 222 -4.87 -16.24 2.41
N LEU A 223 -5.09 -15.28 1.51
CA LEU A 223 -4.81 -15.45 0.08
C LEU A 223 -3.32 -15.76 -0.15
N ALA A 224 -2.40 -15.03 0.48
CA ALA A 224 -0.97 -15.32 0.40
C ALA A 224 -0.65 -16.77 0.83
N ARG A 225 -1.27 -17.27 1.91
CA ARG A 225 -1.11 -18.67 2.33
C ARG A 225 -1.62 -19.68 1.30
N ARG A 226 -2.77 -19.39 0.66
CA ARG A 226 -3.35 -20.25 -0.39
C ARG A 226 -2.45 -20.27 -1.63
N LEU A 227 -1.98 -19.11 -2.07
CA LEU A 227 -1.08 -18.97 -3.23
C LEU A 227 0.24 -19.73 -3.01
N GLN A 228 0.85 -19.65 -1.82
CA GLN A 228 2.09 -20.38 -1.55
C GLN A 228 1.95 -21.91 -1.65
N ARG A 229 0.74 -22.46 -1.44
CA ARG A 229 0.46 -23.90 -1.46
C ARG A 229 -0.08 -24.42 -2.80
N THR A 230 -0.38 -23.53 -3.74
CA THR A 230 -0.95 -23.86 -5.04
C THR A 230 0.12 -23.77 -6.11
N ASP A 231 0.04 -24.58 -7.16
CA ASP A 231 0.91 -24.40 -8.33
C ASP A 231 0.35 -23.26 -9.19
N THR A 232 0.94 -22.07 -9.05
CA THR A 232 0.54 -20.85 -9.74
C THR A 232 1.74 -19.94 -9.90
N ALA A 233 1.75 -19.13 -10.95
CA ALA A 233 2.78 -18.12 -11.15
C ALA A 233 2.62 -16.92 -10.20
N VAL A 234 1.42 -16.65 -9.66
CA VAL A 234 1.18 -15.53 -8.75
C VAL A 234 1.46 -15.95 -7.31
N LYS A 235 2.47 -15.36 -6.68
CA LYS A 235 2.92 -15.73 -5.32
C LYS A 235 3.03 -14.53 -4.38
N GLY A 236 3.28 -13.35 -4.92
CA GLY A 236 3.32 -12.12 -4.14
C GLY A 236 1.93 -11.55 -3.88
N VAL A 237 1.74 -10.95 -2.73
CA VAL A 237 0.50 -10.24 -2.36
C VAL A 237 0.87 -8.88 -1.79
N ALA A 238 0.32 -7.82 -2.37
CA ALA A 238 0.33 -6.46 -1.84
C ALA A 238 -1.06 -6.14 -1.27
N ASN A 239 -1.12 -5.73 0.00
CA ASN A 239 -2.37 -5.30 0.62
C ASN A 239 -2.47 -3.78 0.51
N GLU A 240 -3.15 -3.31 -0.53
CA GLU A 240 -3.33 -1.88 -0.78
C GLU A 240 -4.69 -1.40 -0.24
N GLY A 241 -5.07 -1.90 0.95
CA GLY A 241 -6.24 -1.47 1.68
C GLY A 241 -5.99 -0.16 2.44
N ILE A 242 -6.98 0.73 2.46
CA ILE A 242 -6.99 1.90 3.35
C ILE A 242 -8.35 2.00 4.02
N ALA A 243 -8.39 1.97 5.35
CA ALA A 243 -9.66 2.08 6.07
C ALA A 243 -10.44 3.37 5.77
N GLY A 244 -11.72 3.19 5.40
CA GLY A 244 -12.61 4.28 4.97
C GLY A 244 -12.38 4.79 3.54
N ASN A 245 -11.48 4.18 2.77
CA ASN A 245 -11.15 4.61 1.42
C ASN A 245 -12.31 4.45 0.44
N LYS A 246 -12.39 5.40 -0.49
CA LYS A 246 -13.40 5.49 -1.54
C LYS A 246 -12.77 5.31 -2.90
N VAL A 247 -13.58 4.91 -3.87
CA VAL A 247 -13.16 4.82 -5.27
C VAL A 247 -13.01 6.21 -5.88
N LEU A 248 -13.98 7.09 -5.62
CA LEU A 248 -14.19 8.31 -6.41
C LEU A 248 -13.56 9.57 -5.80
N ALA A 249 -13.47 9.65 -4.48
CA ALA A 249 -13.08 10.87 -3.78
C ALA A 249 -12.05 10.62 -2.67
N ASP A 250 -11.18 11.60 -2.45
CA ASP A 250 -10.26 11.59 -1.31
C ASP A 250 -11.06 11.71 0.01
N GLY A 251 -10.48 11.22 1.09
CA GLY A 251 -11.08 11.22 2.42
C GLY A 251 -10.06 10.79 3.47
N PRO A 252 -10.30 9.70 4.23
CA PRO A 252 -9.30 9.13 5.13
C PRO A 252 -7.95 8.82 4.47
N GLY A 253 -7.93 8.61 3.16
CA GLY A 253 -6.76 8.58 2.30
C GLY A 253 -7.12 9.07 0.89
N GLN A 254 -6.14 9.15 -0.02
CA GLN A 254 -6.43 9.47 -1.42
C GLN A 254 -7.32 8.40 -2.05
N SER A 255 -8.22 8.77 -2.97
CA SER A 255 -9.13 7.83 -3.62
C SER A 255 -8.39 6.72 -4.36
N ALA A 256 -9.06 5.60 -4.60
CA ALA A 256 -8.53 4.51 -5.41
C ALA A 256 -8.00 5.00 -6.76
N LEU A 257 -8.77 5.89 -7.43
CA LEU A 257 -8.38 6.51 -8.69
C LEU A 257 -7.08 7.34 -8.57
N ASN A 258 -6.95 8.13 -7.50
CA ASN A 258 -5.81 9.02 -7.31
C ASN A 258 -4.54 8.27 -6.90
N ARG A 259 -4.67 7.15 -6.18
CA ARG A 259 -3.52 6.38 -5.68
C ARG A 259 -3.11 5.18 -6.53
N LEU A 260 -3.93 4.79 -7.51
CA LEU A 260 -3.71 3.60 -8.35
C LEU A 260 -2.28 3.49 -8.90
N GLU A 261 -1.72 4.61 -9.39
CA GLU A 261 -0.38 4.63 -9.97
C GLU A 261 0.70 4.24 -8.95
N ARG A 262 0.73 4.97 -7.82
CA ARG A 262 1.73 4.86 -6.77
C ARG A 262 1.63 3.53 -6.02
N ASP A 263 0.41 3.14 -5.68
CA ASP A 263 0.15 2.01 -4.79
C ASP A 263 0.14 0.70 -5.56
N VAL A 264 -0.23 0.69 -6.85
CA VAL A 264 -0.43 -0.56 -7.60
C VAL A 264 0.35 -0.64 -8.90
N LEU A 265 0.28 0.38 -9.76
CA LEU A 265 0.80 0.26 -11.12
C LEU A 265 2.33 0.26 -11.16
N THR A 266 2.96 1.04 -10.29
CA THR A 266 4.43 1.12 -10.14
C THR A 266 5.05 0.02 -9.27
N GLN A 267 4.23 -0.87 -8.68
CA GLN A 267 4.75 -1.98 -7.86
C GLN A 267 5.32 -3.10 -8.74
N PRO A 268 6.50 -3.65 -8.37
CA PRO A 268 7.19 -4.64 -9.18
C PRO A 268 6.47 -5.99 -9.19
N GLY A 269 6.32 -6.57 -10.38
CA GLY A 269 5.78 -7.91 -10.57
C GLY A 269 4.27 -8.06 -10.37
N ILE A 270 3.52 -6.99 -10.12
CA ILE A 270 2.05 -7.05 -10.10
C ILE A 270 1.55 -7.39 -11.49
N ARG A 271 0.81 -8.50 -11.60
CA ARG A 271 0.10 -8.93 -12.81
C ARG A 271 -1.39 -8.64 -12.76
N THR A 272 -1.93 -8.60 -11.56
CA THR A 272 -3.37 -8.55 -11.34
C THR A 272 -3.72 -7.55 -10.25
N VAL A 273 -4.68 -6.69 -10.53
CA VAL A 273 -5.33 -5.82 -9.54
C VAL A 273 -6.60 -6.52 -9.07
N PHE A 274 -6.71 -6.78 -7.78
CA PHE A 274 -7.93 -7.27 -7.16
C PHE A 274 -8.66 -6.07 -6.54
N LEU A 275 -9.70 -5.59 -7.22
CA LEU A 275 -10.45 -4.39 -6.82
C LEU A 275 -11.63 -4.79 -5.93
N PHE A 276 -11.56 -4.40 -4.66
CA PHE A 276 -12.66 -4.59 -3.71
C PHE A 276 -12.91 -3.31 -2.90
N GLN A 277 -13.74 -2.43 -3.47
CA GLN A 277 -14.11 -1.13 -2.90
C GLN A 277 -15.50 -0.71 -3.34
N GLY A 278 -16.08 0.26 -2.63
CA GLY A 278 -17.34 0.93 -3.01
C GLY A 278 -18.27 1.15 -1.82
N VAL A 279 -18.11 0.38 -0.74
CA VAL A 279 -19.00 0.51 0.43
C VAL A 279 -18.91 1.90 1.07
N ASN A 280 -17.72 2.50 1.09
CA ASN A 280 -17.56 3.84 1.64
C ASN A 280 -18.10 4.92 0.71
N ASP A 281 -18.10 4.73 -0.61
CA ASP A 281 -18.76 5.63 -1.55
C ASP A 281 -20.29 5.58 -1.36
N ILE A 282 -20.86 4.40 -1.08
CA ILE A 282 -22.30 4.15 -1.00
C ILE A 282 -22.91 4.51 0.36
N LYS A 283 -22.27 4.12 1.47
CA LYS A 283 -22.82 4.30 2.82
C LYS A 283 -23.02 5.79 3.16
N ALA A 284 -23.90 6.06 4.11
CA ALA A 284 -24.29 7.41 4.55
C ALA A 284 -25.01 8.24 3.47
N HIS A 285 -25.43 7.62 2.37
CA HIS A 285 -26.10 8.28 1.25
C HIS A 285 -25.35 9.54 0.81
N THR A 286 -24.11 9.35 0.38
CA THR A 286 -23.25 10.46 -0.11
C THR A 286 -23.81 11.18 -1.35
N GLY A 287 -24.82 10.58 -2.01
CA GLY A 287 -25.35 11.01 -3.29
C GLY A 287 -24.68 10.35 -4.50
N VAL A 288 -23.68 9.49 -4.27
CA VAL A 288 -23.03 8.68 -5.31
C VAL A 288 -24.03 7.68 -5.89
N THR A 289 -24.16 7.69 -7.22
CA THR A 289 -24.99 6.74 -7.97
C THR A 289 -24.21 5.50 -8.37
N ALA A 290 -24.93 4.47 -8.86
CA ALA A 290 -24.28 3.30 -9.43
C ALA A 290 -23.43 3.67 -10.67
N ASP A 291 -23.94 4.56 -11.52
CA ASP A 291 -23.23 5.03 -12.72
C ASP A 291 -21.92 5.74 -12.40
N ASP A 292 -21.87 6.54 -11.33
CA ASP A 292 -20.64 7.21 -10.88
C ASP A 292 -19.58 6.18 -10.48
N LEU A 293 -19.95 5.18 -9.67
CA LEU A 293 -19.05 4.11 -9.25
C LEU A 293 -18.60 3.24 -10.42
N ILE A 294 -19.52 2.88 -11.31
CA ILE A 294 -19.23 2.11 -12.52
C ILE A 294 -18.25 2.89 -13.41
N THR A 295 -18.40 4.21 -13.53
CA THR A 295 -17.46 5.06 -14.26
C THR A 295 -16.07 5.04 -13.62
N GLY A 296 -15.99 5.12 -12.28
CA GLY A 296 -14.74 4.96 -11.54
C GLY A 296 -14.08 3.59 -11.79
N TYR A 297 -14.84 2.50 -11.73
CA TYR A 297 -14.33 1.16 -12.03
C TYR A 297 -13.82 1.04 -13.47
N ARG A 298 -14.54 1.61 -14.46
CA ARG A 298 -14.10 1.64 -15.86
C ARG A 298 -12.75 2.33 -16.00
N GLU A 299 -12.54 3.44 -15.30
CA GLU A 299 -11.27 4.16 -15.35
C GLU A 299 -10.12 3.38 -14.70
N ILE A 300 -10.36 2.73 -13.55
CA ILE A 300 -9.37 1.84 -12.91
C ILE A 300 -8.99 0.71 -13.86
N VAL A 301 -9.97 0.03 -14.45
CA VAL A 301 -9.76 -1.10 -15.37
C VAL A 301 -9.00 -0.63 -16.62
N ARG A 302 -9.40 0.48 -17.23
CA ARG A 302 -8.72 1.07 -18.38
C ARG A 302 -7.24 1.35 -18.09
N ARG A 303 -6.93 1.94 -16.92
CA ARG A 303 -5.56 2.26 -16.52
C ARG A 303 -4.74 1.00 -16.20
N ALA A 304 -5.34 0.02 -15.54
CA ALA A 304 -4.68 -1.26 -15.26
C ALA A 304 -4.35 -2.02 -16.55
N HIS A 305 -5.30 -2.12 -17.49
CA HIS A 305 -5.08 -2.72 -18.81
C HIS A 305 -4.03 -1.98 -19.62
N ALA A 306 -4.03 -0.64 -19.61
CA ALA A 306 -2.99 0.16 -20.26
C ALA A 306 -1.59 -0.10 -19.66
N ALA A 307 -1.51 -0.51 -18.40
CA ALA A 307 -0.28 -0.95 -17.74
C ALA A 307 0.00 -2.46 -17.89
N GLY A 308 -0.77 -3.17 -18.74
CA GLY A 308 -0.60 -4.60 -18.99
C GLY A 308 -1.02 -5.52 -17.82
N LYS A 309 -1.91 -5.05 -16.95
CA LYS A 309 -2.38 -5.78 -15.76
C LYS A 309 -3.84 -6.18 -15.91
N CYS A 310 -4.19 -7.40 -15.50
CA CYS A 310 -5.57 -7.86 -15.44
C CYS A 310 -6.28 -7.27 -14.21
N VAL A 311 -7.61 -7.22 -14.23
CA VAL A 311 -8.42 -6.78 -13.08
C VAL A 311 -9.45 -7.82 -12.70
N VAL A 312 -9.38 -8.27 -11.45
CA VAL A 312 -10.45 -9.02 -10.79
C VAL A 312 -11.31 -8.05 -10.00
N GLY A 313 -12.60 -7.97 -10.33
CA GLY A 313 -13.57 -7.17 -9.58
C GLY A 313 -14.24 -7.98 -8.48
N ALA A 314 -14.49 -7.39 -7.32
CA ALA A 314 -15.26 -8.01 -6.26
C ALA A 314 -16.53 -7.22 -5.94
N THR A 315 -17.65 -7.93 -5.79
CA THR A 315 -18.94 -7.35 -5.40
C THR A 315 -18.85 -6.71 -4.01
N VAL A 316 -19.50 -5.58 -3.82
CA VAL A 316 -19.61 -4.87 -2.53
C VAL A 316 -20.44 -5.69 -1.54
N GLY A 317 -19.87 -6.01 -0.38
CA GLY A 317 -20.50 -6.82 0.66
C GLY A 317 -21.74 -6.17 1.29
N PRO A 318 -22.63 -6.97 1.91
CA PRO A 318 -23.81 -6.46 2.63
C PRO A 318 -23.40 -5.68 3.89
N PHE A 319 -24.14 -4.62 4.21
CA PHE A 319 -23.85 -3.79 5.39
C PHE A 319 -25.10 -3.33 6.18
N LYS A 320 -26.26 -3.96 5.98
CA LYS A 320 -27.47 -3.66 6.76
C LYS A 320 -27.26 -3.95 8.24
N GLY A 321 -27.53 -2.95 9.07
CA GLY A 321 -27.25 -2.97 10.50
C GLY A 321 -26.17 -1.97 10.90
N TRP A 322 -25.28 -1.61 9.96
CA TRP A 322 -24.37 -0.48 10.16
C TRP A 322 -25.17 0.82 10.22
N HIS A 323 -24.75 1.77 11.08
CA HIS A 323 -25.52 2.98 11.36
C HIS A 323 -25.71 3.92 10.15
N GLU A 324 -24.84 3.81 9.14
CA GLU A 324 -24.90 4.58 7.89
C GLU A 324 -25.62 3.83 6.75
N TRP A 325 -26.28 2.70 7.05
CA TRP A 325 -27.07 1.96 6.08
C TRP A 325 -28.48 2.51 5.97
N ASP A 326 -28.99 2.60 4.74
CA ASP A 326 -30.39 2.87 4.44
C ASP A 326 -30.85 2.13 3.15
N PRO A 327 -32.17 2.09 2.85
CA PRO A 327 -32.67 1.42 1.65
C PRO A 327 -32.16 2.00 0.32
N ALA A 328 -31.82 3.29 0.26
CA ALA A 328 -31.34 3.93 -0.97
C ALA A 328 -29.90 3.50 -1.27
N ALA A 329 -29.04 3.48 -0.25
CA ALA A 329 -27.69 2.95 -0.32
C ALA A 329 -27.68 1.45 -0.71
N GLU A 330 -28.61 0.66 -0.17
CA GLU A 330 -28.76 -0.74 -0.59
C GLU A 330 -29.17 -0.88 -2.07
N ALA A 331 -30.04 -0.01 -2.57
CA ALA A 331 -30.42 -0.02 -3.98
C ALA A 331 -29.20 0.24 -4.90
N VAL A 332 -28.37 1.24 -4.57
CA VAL A 332 -27.11 1.51 -5.30
C VAL A 332 -26.17 0.31 -5.22
N ARG A 333 -26.01 -0.30 -4.05
CA ARG A 333 -25.16 -1.49 -3.87
C ARG A 333 -25.62 -2.66 -4.75
N GLN A 334 -26.91 -2.92 -4.83
CA GLN A 334 -27.47 -4.00 -5.66
C GLN A 334 -27.24 -3.73 -7.14
N GLU A 335 -27.45 -2.49 -7.59
CA GLU A 335 -27.22 -2.10 -9.00
C GLU A 335 -25.75 -2.23 -9.38
N VAL A 336 -24.84 -1.72 -8.54
CA VAL A 336 -23.39 -1.88 -8.72
C VAL A 336 -22.99 -3.36 -8.74
N ASN A 337 -23.53 -4.18 -7.84
CA ASN A 337 -23.23 -5.60 -7.81
C ASN A 337 -23.80 -6.37 -9.01
N GLY A 338 -24.96 -5.97 -9.53
CA GLY A 338 -25.48 -6.49 -10.80
C GLY A 338 -24.52 -6.19 -11.95
N PHE A 339 -24.05 -4.95 -12.05
CA PHE A 339 -23.03 -4.58 -13.04
C PHE A 339 -21.72 -5.36 -12.88
N ILE A 340 -21.21 -5.52 -11.66
CA ILE A 340 -19.96 -6.27 -11.42
C ILE A 340 -20.09 -7.71 -11.92
N ARG A 341 -21.24 -8.37 -11.69
CA ARG A 341 -21.47 -9.76 -12.10
C ARG A 341 -21.67 -9.91 -13.60
N ASP A 342 -22.49 -9.05 -14.20
CA ASP A 342 -23.06 -9.28 -15.54
C ASP A 342 -22.55 -8.29 -16.60
N GLY A 343 -21.89 -7.20 -16.19
CA GLY A 343 -21.51 -6.09 -17.07
C GLY A 343 -20.26 -6.34 -17.92
N GLY A 344 -19.52 -7.42 -17.68
CA GLY A 344 -18.37 -7.83 -18.50
C GLY A 344 -17.16 -6.88 -18.49
N LEU A 345 -17.06 -6.00 -17.49
CA LEU A 345 -15.95 -5.04 -17.38
C LEU A 345 -14.63 -5.68 -16.91
N PHE A 346 -14.72 -6.59 -15.94
CA PHE A 346 -13.57 -7.21 -15.29
C PHE A 346 -13.12 -8.47 -16.02
N ASP A 347 -11.83 -8.81 -15.93
CA ASP A 347 -11.29 -10.05 -16.51
C ASP A 347 -11.80 -11.28 -15.75
N ALA A 348 -12.09 -11.13 -14.46
CA ALA A 348 -12.81 -12.10 -13.65
C ALA A 348 -13.51 -11.41 -12.47
N VAL A 349 -14.43 -12.14 -11.82
CA VAL A 349 -15.25 -11.62 -10.72
C VAL A 349 -15.20 -12.55 -9.51
N THR A 350 -15.05 -11.98 -8.31
CA THR A 350 -15.24 -12.69 -7.04
C THR A 350 -16.47 -12.13 -6.30
N ASP A 351 -17.48 -12.98 -6.08
CA ASP A 351 -18.75 -12.56 -5.46
C ASP A 351 -18.69 -12.59 -3.92
N PHE A 352 -17.99 -11.62 -3.32
CA PHE A 352 -17.92 -11.45 -1.86
C PHE A 352 -19.29 -11.14 -1.22
N ASP A 353 -20.24 -10.54 -1.93
CA ASP A 353 -21.60 -10.34 -1.42
C ASP A 353 -22.25 -11.70 -1.13
N ARG A 354 -22.18 -12.65 -2.06
CA ARG A 354 -22.71 -14.00 -1.88
C ARG A 354 -22.00 -14.76 -0.76
N VAL A 355 -20.70 -14.56 -0.58
CA VAL A 355 -19.90 -15.19 0.48
C VAL A 355 -20.30 -14.68 1.86
N LEU A 356 -20.52 -13.36 1.98
CA LEU A 356 -20.72 -12.70 3.27
C LEU A 356 -22.18 -12.63 3.70
N ARG A 357 -23.15 -12.65 2.78
CA ARG A 357 -24.56 -12.39 3.10
C ARG A 357 -25.26 -13.51 3.85
N SER A 358 -26.17 -13.11 4.73
CA SER A 358 -27.09 -14.02 5.40
C SER A 358 -28.10 -14.60 4.38
N PRO A 359 -28.39 -15.92 4.43
CA PRO A 359 -29.44 -16.50 3.58
C PRO A 359 -30.86 -16.07 3.99
N TYR A 360 -31.03 -15.46 5.17
CA TYR A 360 -32.33 -15.04 5.71
C TYR A 360 -32.63 -13.54 5.49
N ASP A 361 -31.58 -12.73 5.35
CA ASP A 361 -31.67 -11.31 4.99
C ASP A 361 -30.42 -10.95 4.16
N PRO A 362 -30.47 -11.05 2.82
CA PRO A 362 -29.30 -10.86 1.96
C PRO A 362 -28.63 -9.48 2.05
N ALA A 363 -29.29 -8.48 2.63
CA ALA A 363 -28.70 -7.18 2.88
C ALA A 363 -27.83 -7.15 4.15
N ARG A 364 -27.90 -8.18 5.01
CA ARG A 364 -27.09 -8.34 6.23
C ARG A 364 -25.93 -9.31 6.02
N MET A 365 -24.82 -9.07 6.72
CA MET A 365 -23.76 -10.06 6.86
C MET A 365 -24.24 -11.26 7.66
N LEU A 366 -23.75 -12.46 7.30
CA LEU A 366 -23.98 -13.69 8.04
C LEU A 366 -23.39 -13.54 9.45
N PRO A 367 -24.16 -13.72 10.54
CA PRO A 367 -23.69 -13.43 11.90
C PRO A 367 -22.42 -14.19 12.32
N ALA A 368 -22.16 -15.37 11.74
CA ALA A 368 -20.95 -16.13 12.00
C ALA A 368 -19.67 -15.50 11.41
N LEU A 369 -19.82 -14.63 10.40
CA LEU A 369 -18.75 -13.93 9.68
C LEU A 369 -18.66 -12.45 10.08
N ASP A 370 -19.71 -11.91 10.71
CA ASP A 370 -19.79 -10.53 11.19
C ASP A 370 -18.91 -10.34 12.44
N GLY A 371 -18.09 -9.28 12.47
CA GLY A 371 -17.34 -8.90 13.67
C GLY A 371 -18.15 -8.06 14.66
N GLY A 372 -19.42 -7.80 14.36
CA GLY A 372 -20.44 -7.30 15.28
C GLY A 372 -20.91 -5.88 14.96
N ASP A 373 -20.27 -5.21 14.00
CA ASP A 373 -20.70 -3.90 13.53
C ASP A 373 -21.54 -3.95 12.24
N HIS A 374 -21.75 -5.14 11.69
CA HIS A 374 -22.59 -5.38 10.53
C HIS A 374 -22.02 -4.83 9.22
N ILE A 375 -20.73 -4.50 9.15
CA ILE A 375 -20.04 -4.11 7.89
C ILE A 375 -18.67 -4.78 7.75
N HIS A 376 -17.95 -5.01 8.85
CA HIS A 376 -16.63 -5.62 8.82
C HIS A 376 -16.70 -7.12 9.16
N PRO A 377 -16.05 -7.98 8.36
CA PRO A 377 -15.93 -9.39 8.67
C PRO A 377 -14.94 -9.65 9.82
N ASN A 378 -15.27 -10.60 10.69
CA ASN A 378 -14.34 -11.16 11.66
C ASN A 378 -13.30 -12.09 11.00
N ASP A 379 -12.41 -12.70 11.79
CA ASP A 379 -11.39 -13.65 11.30
C ASP A 379 -11.93 -14.77 10.39
N LYS A 380 -13.14 -15.30 10.67
CA LYS A 380 -13.77 -16.34 9.84
C LYS A 380 -14.30 -15.75 8.54
N GLY A 381 -14.87 -14.55 8.58
CA GLY A 381 -15.29 -13.82 7.40
C GLY A 381 -14.12 -13.49 6.47
N MET A 382 -13.00 -13.02 7.02
CA MET A 382 -11.76 -12.79 6.29
C MET A 382 -11.22 -14.05 5.62
N GLN A 383 -11.26 -15.19 6.32
CA GLN A 383 -10.89 -16.47 5.74
C GLN A 383 -11.86 -16.89 4.62
N ALA A 384 -13.17 -16.78 4.84
CA ALA A 384 -14.19 -17.15 3.84
C ALA A 384 -14.05 -16.34 2.55
N MET A 385 -13.77 -15.03 2.66
CA MET A 385 -13.45 -14.19 1.50
C MET A 385 -12.22 -14.70 0.76
N ALA A 386 -11.13 -14.94 1.49
CA ALA A 386 -9.90 -15.44 0.87
C ALA A 386 -10.11 -16.80 0.19
N ASP A 387 -10.89 -17.71 0.79
CA ASP A 387 -11.19 -19.04 0.24
C ASP A 387 -12.06 -18.96 -1.05
N ALA A 388 -12.85 -17.91 -1.21
CA ALA A 388 -13.71 -17.69 -2.38
C ALA A 388 -12.96 -17.16 -3.60
N VAL A 389 -11.74 -16.65 -3.45
CA VAL A 389 -10.93 -16.18 -4.58
C VAL A 389 -10.53 -17.39 -5.44
N ASP A 390 -10.88 -17.36 -6.72
CA ASP A 390 -10.33 -18.26 -7.72
C ASP A 390 -8.88 -17.88 -7.99
N LEU A 391 -7.95 -18.78 -7.69
CA LEU A 391 -6.52 -18.51 -7.83
C LEU A 391 -6.09 -18.49 -9.30
N THR A 392 -6.80 -19.21 -10.18
CA THR A 392 -6.49 -19.22 -11.62
C THR A 392 -6.85 -17.89 -12.28
N ALA A 393 -7.91 -17.24 -11.80
CA ALA A 393 -8.31 -15.89 -12.23
C ALA A 393 -7.28 -14.80 -11.89
N LEU A 394 -6.30 -15.09 -11.03
CA LEU A 394 -5.21 -14.17 -10.73
C LEU A 394 -4.07 -14.28 -11.74
N GLU A 395 -4.02 -15.34 -12.56
CA GLU A 395 -3.02 -15.49 -13.60
C GLU A 395 -3.43 -14.65 -14.82
N CYS A 396 -2.75 -13.53 -15.01
CA CYS A 396 -2.99 -12.69 -16.17
C CYS A 396 -2.34 -13.31 -17.41
N ASP A 397 -3.14 -13.96 -18.26
CA ASP A 397 -2.72 -14.36 -19.60
C ASP A 397 -2.81 -13.14 -20.53
N THR A 398 -1.70 -12.41 -20.68
CA THR A 398 -1.59 -11.30 -21.64
C THR A 398 -1.41 -11.81 -23.07
N GLY A 399 -2.30 -12.71 -23.49
CA GLY A 399 -2.43 -13.22 -24.87
C GLY A 399 -3.50 -12.47 -25.69
N ARG A 400 -3.92 -11.27 -25.26
CA ARG A 400 -4.82 -10.38 -26.00
C ARG A 400 -4.06 -9.22 -26.64
#